data_AF-A0A7V9N286-F1
#
_entry.id   AF-A0A7V9N286-F1
#
_cell.length_a   1.000
_cell.length_b   1.000
_cell.length_c   1.000
_cell.angle_alpha   90.00
_cell.angle_beta   90.00
_cell.angle_gamma   90.00
#
_symmetry.space_group_name_H-M   'P 1'
#
loop_
_entity.id
_entity.type
_entity.pdbx_description
1 polymer ?
#
loop_
_entity_poly.entity_id
_entity_poly.type
_entity_poly.pdbx_seq_one_letter_code
_entity_poly.pdbx_strand_id
1 'polypeptide(L)' 'MTDDTIDCPVCGGDGFVECDDGSEMQCDRCAGTGRLAIEGDELREANRVST' A
#
# COMPACT_ATOMS: atom_id res chain seq x y z
N MET A 1 -20.81 6.69 -6.20
CA MET A 1 -19.94 5.85 -5.37
C MET A 1 -18.56 6.04 -5.95
N THR A 2 -17.77 6.99 -5.42
CA THR A 2 -16.36 7.09 -5.79
C THR A 2 -15.68 5.96 -5.05
N ASP A 3 -15.20 4.98 -5.80
CA ASP A 3 -14.30 3.94 -5.30
C ASP A 3 -12.95 4.66 -5.13
N ASP A 4 -12.81 5.37 -4.00
CA ASP A 4 -11.60 6.09 -3.64
C ASP A 4 -10.53 5.04 -3.31
N THR A 5 -9.82 4.61 -4.35
CA THR A 5 -8.62 3.77 -4.29
C THR A 5 -7.42 4.61 -4.73
N ILE A 6 -6.30 4.48 -4.01
CA ILE A 6 -5.03 5.08 -4.41
C ILE A 6 -4.09 4.02 -4.93
N ASP A 7 -3.20 4.42 -5.82
CA ASP A 7 -2.07 3.59 -6.21
C ASP A 7 -1.22 3.27 -4.97
N CYS A 8 -0.81 2.01 -4.86
CA CYS A 8 -0.01 1.56 -3.74
C CYS A 8 1.33 2.31 -3.75
N PRO A 9 1.70 3.03 -2.67
CA PRO A 9 2.90 3.86 -2.65
C PRO A 9 4.20 3.05 -2.67
N VAL A 10 4.12 1.72 -2.48
CA VAL A 10 5.29 0.82 -2.50
C VAL A 10 5.59 0.32 -3.91
N CYS A 11 4.57 -0.16 -4.62
CA CYS A 11 4.72 -0.66 -5.98
C CYS A 11 4.25 0.32 -7.06
N GLY A 12 3.94 1.58 -6.72
CA GLY A 12 3.54 2.61 -7.68
C GLY A 12 2.25 2.35 -8.48
N GLY A 13 1.46 1.34 -8.13
CA GLY A 13 0.31 0.90 -8.93
C GLY A 13 0.49 -0.46 -9.61
N ASP A 14 1.70 -1.02 -9.65
CA ASP A 14 2.00 -2.23 -10.45
C ASP A 14 1.50 -3.54 -9.80
N GLY A 15 1.41 -3.58 -8.47
CA GLY A 15 1.00 -4.77 -7.71
C GLY A 15 2.17 -5.72 -7.38
N PHE A 16 3.36 -5.44 -7.88
CA PHE A 16 4.57 -6.20 -7.60
C PHE A 16 5.77 -5.26 -7.46
N VAL A 17 6.84 -5.74 -6.84
CA VAL A 17 8.12 -5.04 -6.75
C VAL A 17 9.16 -5.85 -7.52
N GLU A 18 9.93 -5.16 -8.36
CA GLU A 18 11.07 -5.75 -9.05
C GLU A 18 12.24 -5.94 -8.06
N CYS A 19 12.76 -7.16 -8.01
CA CYS A 19 13.95 -7.52 -7.27
C CYS A 19 15.22 -7.32 -8.13
N ASP A 20 16.38 -7.18 -7.50
CA ASP A 20 17.67 -7.00 -8.20
C ASP A 20 18.05 -8.16 -9.15
N ASP A 21 17.45 -9.34 -8.98
CA ASP A 21 17.64 -10.50 -9.86
C ASP A 21 16.70 -10.51 -11.07
N GLY A 22 15.86 -9.48 -11.21
CA GLY A 22 14.83 -9.36 -12.25
C GLY A 22 13.57 -10.20 -11.98
N SER A 23 13.44 -10.79 -10.79
CA SER A 23 12.19 -11.43 -10.38
C SER A 23 11.18 -10.40 -9.87
N GLU A 24 9.90 -10.67 -10.10
CA GLU A 24 8.81 -9.83 -9.58
C GLU A 24 8.22 -10.51 -8.34
N MET A 25 8.27 -9.80 -7.21
CA MET A 25 7.63 -10.26 -5.98
C MET A 25 6.30 -9.56 -5.78
N GLN A 26 5.24 -10.31 -5.45
CA GLN A 26 3.94 -9.73 -5.15
C GLN A 26 4.07 -8.68 -4.04
N CYS A 27 3.50 -7.49 -4.27
CA CYS A 27 3.55 -6.42 -3.29
C CYS A 27 2.62 -6.74 -2.12
N ASP A 28 3.21 -7.04 -0.95
CA ASP A 28 2.46 -7.40 0.27
C ASP A 28 1.52 -6.28 0.73
N ARG A 29 1.89 -5.01 0.51
CA ARG A 29 1.10 -3.85 0.95
C ARG A 29 -0.26 -3.80 0.29
N CYS A 30 -0.32 -4.07 -1.01
CA CYS A 30 -1.57 -4.12 -1.77
C CYS A 30 -2.02 -5.54 -2.08
N ALA A 31 -1.37 -6.57 -1.51
CA ALA A 31 -1.65 -7.98 -1.79
C ALA A 31 -1.72 -8.32 -3.29
N GLY A 32 -0.89 -7.66 -4.12
CA GLY A 32 -0.88 -7.87 -5.58
C GLY A 32 -1.90 -7.09 -6.38
N THR A 33 -2.72 -6.23 -5.78
CA THR A 33 -3.77 -5.49 -6.51
C THR A 33 -3.27 -4.22 -7.19
N GLY A 34 -2.10 -3.72 -6.76
CA GLY A 34 -1.57 -2.41 -7.18
C GLY A 34 -2.27 -1.21 -6.53
N ARG A 35 -3.43 -1.41 -5.88
CA ARG A 35 -4.24 -0.32 -5.33
C ARG A 35 -4.64 -0.58 -3.88
N LEU A 36 -4.66 0.47 -3.08
CA LEU A 36 -5.13 0.45 -1.71
C LEU A 36 -6.47 1.16 -1.64
N ALA A 37 -7.45 0.52 -0.99
CA ALA A 37 -8.69 1.19 -0.63
C ALA A 37 -8.37 2.25 0.43
N ILE A 38 -8.72 3.50 0.16
CA ILE A 38 -8.60 4.58 1.14
C ILE A 38 -9.82 4.52 2.07
N GLU A 39 -9.99 3.42 2.80
CA GLU A 39 -10.79 3.50 4.02
C GLU A 39 -9.91 4.24 5.03
N GLY A 40 -10.39 5.36 5.55
CA GLY A 40 -9.63 6.36 6.31
C GLY A 40 -9.08 5.89 7.66
N ASP A 41 -8.32 4.81 7.68
CA ASP A 41 -7.80 4.11 8.85
C ASP A 41 -6.26 4.06 8.75
N GLU A 42 -5.60 5.21 8.86
CA GLU A 42 -4.16 5.26 9.26
C GLU A 42 -3.66 6.65 9.74
N LEU A 43 -4.55 7.62 10.01
CA LEU A 43 -4.20 8.83 10.80
C LEU A 43 -4.50 8.69 12.31
N ARG A 44 -4.71 7.46 12.82
CA ARG A 44 -5.12 7.24 14.22
C ARG A 44 -4.18 6.38 15.08
N GLU A 45 -2.96 6.10 14.64
CA GLU A 45 -1.95 5.49 15.52
C GLU A 45 -0.62 6.26 15.58
N ALA A 46 -0.72 7.59 15.67
CA ALA A 46 0.18 8.34 16.54
C ALA A 46 -0.38 8.29 17.98
N ASN A 47 -0.53 7.08 18.51
CA ASN A 47 -0.95 6.86 19.89
C ASN A 47 0.19 7.28 20.81
N ARG A 48 -0.04 8.38 21.54
CA ARG A 48 0.54 8.72 22.84
C ARG A 48 1.96 8.14 23.05
N VAL A 49 2.98 8.85 22.55
CA VAL A 49 4.17 8.94 23.41
C VAL A 49 3.68 9.67 24.65
N SER A 50 3.50 8.85 25.69
CA SER A 50 2.92 9.20 26.96
C SER A 50 3.79 10.25 27.64
N THR A 51 3.11 11.20 28.30
CA THR A 51 3.50 11.94 29.52
C THR A 51 4.98 12.31 29.70
#